data_AF-A0A0R3TLJ3-F1
#
_entry.id   AF-A0A0R3TLJ3-F1
#
_cell.length_a   1.000
_cell.length_b   1.000
_cell.length_c   1.000
_cell.angle_alpha   90.00
_cell.angle_beta   90.00
_cell.angle_gamma   90.00
#
_symmetry.space_group_name_H-M   'P 1'
#
loop_
_entity.id
_entity.type
_entity.pdbx_description
1 polymer ?
#
loop_
_entity_poly.entity_id
_entity_poly.type
_entity_poly.pdbx_seq_one_letter_code
_entity_poly.pdbx_strand_id
1 'polypeptide(L)'
;MDPIALENEAKKLQNKYSDAINGAIKDWDTKFLRNMQSIYFGCGKKCCDNREYSTEQVQSCIERCEQPVASAQNLVQGELTTLQVCLFSCIFCSDFSAAPSYY
;
A
#
# COMPACT_ATOMS: atom_id res chain seq x y z
N MET A 1 8.35 38.98 -6.38
CA MET A 1 7.51 37.78 -6.13
C MET A 1 7.00 37.89 -4.71
N ASP A 2 5.68 37.77 -4.48
CA ASP A 2 5.09 37.80 -3.14
C ASP A 2 5.32 36.43 -2.45
N PRO A 3 6.08 36.38 -1.34
CA PRO A 3 6.38 35.13 -0.63
C PRO A 3 5.13 34.38 -0.17
N ILE A 4 4.07 35.11 0.22
CA ILE A 4 2.82 34.53 0.74
C ILE A 4 2.03 33.88 -0.39
N ALA A 5 2.05 34.47 -1.59
CA ALA A 5 1.40 33.89 -2.76
C ALA A 5 2.03 32.55 -3.16
N LEU A 6 3.37 32.47 -3.13
CA LEU A 6 4.10 31.23 -3.48
C LEU A 6 3.83 30.10 -2.47
N GLU A 7 3.79 30.42 -1.16
CA GLU A 7 3.49 29.44 -0.11
C GLU A 7 2.05 28.89 -0.24
N ASN A 8 1.09 29.75 -0.58
CA ASN A 8 -0.29 29.35 -0.80
C ASN A 8 -0.45 28.42 -2.02
N GLU A 9 0.29 28.67 -3.10
CA GLU A 9 0.29 27.80 -4.28
C GLU A 9 0.92 26.43 -3.99
N ALA A 10 2.05 26.40 -3.27
CA ALA A 10 2.70 25.17 -2.84
C ALA A 10 1.76 24.31 -1.97
N LYS A 11 1.08 24.93 -1.01
CA LYS A 11 0.09 24.26 -0.14
C LYS A 11 -1.10 23.73 -0.93
N LYS A 12 -1.57 24.47 -1.94
CA LYS A 12 -2.66 24.03 -2.82
C LYS A 12 -2.26 22.80 -3.65
N LEU A 13 -1.02 22.76 -4.13
CA LEU A 13 -0.48 21.61 -4.84
C LEU A 13 -0.35 20.38 -3.93
N GLN A 14 0.16 20.58 -2.71
CA GLN A 14 0.27 19.52 -1.70
C GLN A 14 -1.10 18.90 -1.36
N ASN A 15 -2.14 19.73 -1.17
CA ASN A 15 -3.49 19.26 -0.88
C ASN A 15 -4.06 18.42 -2.04
N LYS A 16 -3.95 18.91 -3.28
CA LYS A 16 -4.40 18.16 -4.47
C LYS A 16 -3.75 16.80 -4.59
N TYR A 17 -2.45 16.74 -4.30
CA TYR A 17 -1.70 15.48 -4.30
C TYR A 17 -2.21 14.53 -3.21
N SER A 18 -2.38 15.02 -1.99
CA SER A 18 -2.91 14.21 -0.88
C SER A 18 -4.32 13.68 -1.18
N ASP A 19 -5.19 14.52 -1.76
CA ASP A 19 -6.54 14.12 -2.16
C ASP A 19 -6.52 13.01 -3.23
N ALA A 20 -5.66 13.15 -4.24
CA ALA A 20 -5.52 12.14 -5.29
C ALA A 20 -5.03 10.80 -4.75
N ILE A 21 -4.04 10.81 -3.84
CA ILE A 21 -3.56 9.60 -3.17
C ILE A 21 -4.64 8.97 -2.31
N ASN A 22 -5.30 9.75 -1.47
CA ASN A 22 -6.34 9.24 -0.58
C ASN A 22 -7.51 8.65 -1.38
N GLY A 23 -7.85 9.26 -2.53
CA GLY A 23 -8.81 8.73 -3.49
C GLY A 23 -8.37 7.37 -4.04
N ALA A 24 -7.13 7.25 -4.50
CA ALA A 24 -6.59 5.99 -5.02
C ALA A 24 -6.58 4.87 -3.95
N ILE A 25 -6.16 5.19 -2.72
CA ILE A 25 -6.15 4.24 -1.60
C ILE A 25 -7.58 3.74 -1.31
N LYS A 26 -8.56 4.63 -1.27
CA LYS A 26 -9.97 4.27 -1.04
C LYS A 26 -10.53 3.36 -2.14
N ASP A 27 -10.19 3.66 -3.39
CA ASP A 27 -10.55 2.84 -4.53
C ASP A 27 -9.94 1.44 -4.45
N TRP A 28 -8.67 1.34 -4.07
CA TRP A 28 -7.98 0.07 -3.89
C TRP A 28 -8.53 -0.74 -2.72
N ASP A 29 -8.83 -0.08 -1.61
CA ASP A 29 -9.44 -0.70 -0.43
C ASP A 29 -10.75 -1.41 -0.81
N THR A 30 -11.64 -0.68 -1.48
CA THR A 30 -12.95 -1.19 -1.86
C THR A 30 -12.91 -2.24 -2.96
N LYS A 31 -11.99 -2.12 -3.93
CA LYS A 31 -11.88 -3.05 -5.07
C LYS A 31 -11.09 -4.33 -4.73
N PHE A 32 -10.06 -4.22 -3.90
CA PHE A 32 -9.06 -5.27 -3.75
C PHE A 32 -8.79 -5.66 -2.29
N LEU A 33 -8.46 -4.72 -1.40
CA LEU A 33 -7.96 -5.05 -0.06
C LEU A 33 -9.00 -5.78 0.79
N ARG A 34 -10.24 -5.28 0.81
CA ARG A 34 -11.33 -5.92 1.55
C ARG A 34 -11.67 -7.31 1.03
N ASN A 35 -11.55 -7.53 -0.28
CA ASN A 35 -11.77 -8.85 -0.89
C ASN A 35 -10.67 -9.83 -0.46
N MET A 36 -9.41 -9.41 -0.55
CA MET A 36 -8.28 -10.21 -0.07
C MET A 36 -8.42 -10.56 1.42
N GLN A 37 -8.78 -9.59 2.26
CA GLN A 37 -9.07 -9.81 3.69
C GLN A 37 -10.22 -10.81 3.88
N SER A 38 -11.31 -10.68 3.11
CA SER A 38 -12.44 -11.61 3.17
C SER A 38 -12.03 -13.05 2.82
N ILE A 39 -11.18 -13.24 1.81
CA ILE A 39 -10.66 -14.55 1.42
C ILE A 39 -9.79 -15.13 2.55
N TYR A 40 -8.87 -14.31 3.10
CA TYR A 40 -8.01 -14.69 4.21
C TYR A 40 -8.82 -15.14 5.44
N PHE A 41 -9.74 -14.30 5.92
CA PHE A 41 -10.57 -14.64 7.08
C PHE A 41 -11.48 -15.84 6.80
N GLY A 42 -12.02 -15.96 5.59
CA GLY A 42 -12.81 -17.12 5.18
C GLY A 42 -12.00 -18.42 5.17
N CYS A 43 -10.74 -18.37 4.74
CA CYS A 43 -9.80 -19.49 4.79
C CYS A 43 -9.46 -19.86 6.25
N GLY A 44 -9.09 -18.88 7.07
CA GLY A 44 -8.79 -19.09 8.49
C GLY A 44 -9.95 -19.71 9.26
N LYS A 45 -11.20 -19.25 8.99
CA LYS A 45 -12.40 -19.87 9.55
C LYS A 45 -12.50 -21.36 9.21
N LYS A 46 -12.28 -21.74 7.94
CA LYS A 46 -12.31 -23.15 7.52
C LYS A 46 -11.23 -23.99 8.22
N CYS A 47 -10.05 -23.41 8.46
CA CYS A 47 -8.99 -24.07 9.24
C CYS A 47 -9.47 -24.35 10.68
N CYS A 48 -10.09 -23.37 11.34
CA CYS A 48 -10.58 -23.50 12.72
C CYS A 48 -11.83 -24.40 12.86
N ASP A 49 -12.67 -24.46 11.82
CA ASP A 49 -13.87 -25.30 11.81
C ASP A 49 -13.53 -26.81 11.67
N ASN A 50 -12.32 -27.14 11.20
CA ASN A 50 -11.88 -28.52 11.05
C ASN A 50 -11.54 -29.16 12.40
N ARG A 51 -12.40 -30.07 12.86
CA ARG A 51 -12.24 -30.79 14.14
C ARG A 51 -11.23 -31.93 14.10
N GLU A 52 -10.77 -32.33 12.91
CA GLU A 52 -9.76 -33.38 12.75
C GLU A 52 -8.34 -32.84 12.93
N TYR A 53 -8.15 -31.53 12.78
CA TYR A 53 -6.83 -30.91 12.89
C TYR A 53 -6.40 -30.76 14.35
N SER A 54 -5.15 -31.09 14.64
CA SER A 54 -4.49 -30.67 15.87
C SER A 54 -4.30 -29.16 15.89
N THR A 55 -4.00 -28.60 17.07
CA THR A 55 -3.70 -27.17 17.24
C THR A 55 -2.60 -26.69 16.29
N GLU A 56 -1.52 -27.46 16.14
CA GLU A 56 -0.40 -27.13 15.24
C GLU A 56 -0.82 -27.16 13.78
N GLN A 57 -1.69 -28.10 13.38
CA GLN A 57 -2.20 -28.20 12.02
C GLN A 57 -3.12 -27.03 11.68
N VAL A 58 -3.95 -26.58 12.63
CA VAL A 58 -4.78 -25.38 12.46
C VAL A 58 -3.89 -24.15 12.28
N GLN A 59 -2.86 -23.98 13.11
CA GLN A 59 -1.95 -22.84 13.01
C GLN A 59 -1.21 -22.80 11.67
N SER A 60 -0.65 -23.93 11.23
CA SER A 60 0.00 -24.06 9.92
C SER A 60 -0.97 -23.84 8.75
N CYS A 61 -2.25 -24.19 8.91
CA CYS A 61 -3.29 -23.88 7.91
C CYS A 61 -3.54 -22.36 7.82
N ILE A 62 -3.66 -21.68 8.95
CA ILE A 62 -3.88 -20.22 9.00
C ILE A 62 -2.70 -19.46 8.40
N GLU A 63 -1.47 -19.85 8.72
CA GLU A 63 -0.25 -19.23 8.16
C GLU A 63 -0.23 -19.31 6.62
N ARG A 64 -0.69 -20.42 6.05
CA ARG A 64 -0.82 -20.57 4.59
C ARG A 64 -1.90 -19.68 4.00
N CYS A 65 -2.99 -19.42 4.73
CA CYS A 65 -4.02 -18.48 4.31
C CYS A 65 -3.50 -17.03 4.26
N GLU A 66 -2.53 -16.67 5.11
CA GLU A 66 -2.01 -15.30 5.23
C GLU A 66 -1.02 -14.94 4.11
N GLN A 67 -0.23 -15.89 3.62
CA GLN A 67 0.85 -15.67 2.65
C GLN A 67 0.48 -14.80 1.44
N PRO A 68 -0.67 -15.02 0.75
CA PRO A 68 -1.04 -14.22 -0.41
C PRO A 68 -1.35 -12.76 -0.04
N VAL A 69 -1.97 -12.53 1.12
CA VAL A 69 -2.29 -11.18 1.59
C VAL A 69 -1.02 -10.45 2.00
N ALA A 70 -0.14 -11.11 2.75
CA ALA A 70 1.15 -10.55 3.14
C ALA A 70 2.01 -10.16 1.91
N SER A 71 2.04 -11.02 0.89
CA SER A 71 2.77 -10.75 -0.37
C SER A 71 2.22 -9.52 -1.10
N ALA A 72 0.89 -9.42 -1.23
CA ALA A 72 0.24 -8.28 -1.86
C ALA A 72 0.44 -6.98 -1.07
N GLN A 73 0.34 -7.04 0.27
CA GLN A 73 0.58 -5.90 1.16
C GLN A 73 2.00 -5.35 0.99
N ASN A 74 3.00 -6.23 0.97
CA ASN A 74 4.42 -5.86 0.80
C ASN A 74 4.68 -5.21 -0.56
N LEU A 75 4.11 -5.76 -1.64
CA LEU A 75 4.24 -5.20 -2.98
C LEU A 75 3.65 -3.78 -3.04
N VAL A 76 2.40 -3.60 -2.61
CA VAL A 76 1.73 -2.30 -2.65
C VAL A 76 2.46 -1.26 -1.80
N GLN A 77 2.92 -1.63 -0.61
CA GLN A 77 3.68 -0.73 0.24
C GLN A 77 5.01 -0.32 -0.40
N GLY A 78 5.72 -1.24 -1.06
CA GLY A 78 6.95 -0.97 -1.79
C GLY A 78 6.75 0.00 -2.96
N GLU A 79 5.71 -0.23 -3.77
CA GLU A 79 5.37 0.63 -4.90
C GLU A 79 4.96 2.04 -4.45
N LEU A 80 4.12 2.16 -3.41
CA LEU A 80 3.72 3.46 -2.86
C LEU A 80 4.91 4.24 -2.30
N THR A 81 5.82 3.56 -1.59
CA THR A 81 7.04 4.19 -1.06
C THR A 81 7.92 4.69 -2.21
N THR A 82 8.09 3.88 -3.26
CA THR A 82 8.86 4.25 -4.46
C THR A 82 8.24 5.44 -5.18
N LEU A 83 6.91 5.45 -5.35
CA LEU A 83 6.18 6.56 -5.95
C LEU A 83 6.35 7.86 -5.15
N GLN A 84 6.25 7.78 -3.81
CA GLN A 84 6.45 8.92 -2.93
C GLN A 84 7.87 9.50 -3.06
N VAL A 85 8.90 8.63 -3.06
CA VAL A 85 10.30 9.05 -3.22
C VAL A 85 10.50 9.72 -4.58
N CYS A 86 10.02 9.12 -5.67
CA CYS A 86 10.11 9.71 -7.00
C CYS A 86 9.43 11.07 -7.07
N LEU A 87 8.24 11.22 -6.50
CA LEU A 87 7.54 12.49 -6.52
C LEU A 87 8.25 13.55 -5.69
N PHE A 88 8.68 13.23 -4.47
CA PHE A 88 9.46 14.18 -3.67
C PHE A 88 10.73 14.59 -4.41
N SER A 89 11.42 13.65 -5.05
CA SER A 89 12.55 13.97 -5.93
C SER A 89 12.14 14.90 -7.08
N CYS A 90 11.01 14.68 -7.77
CA CYS A 90 10.54 15.59 -8.82
C CYS A 90 10.16 16.99 -8.30
N ILE A 91 9.65 17.10 -7.07
CA ILE A 91 9.27 18.38 -6.45
C ILE A 91 10.51 19.11 -5.92
N PHE A 92 11.50 18.39 -5.41
CA PHE A 92 12.70 18.93 -4.76
C PHE A 92 13.95 18.98 -5.65
N CYS A 93 13.95 18.38 -6.85
CA CYS A 93 15.07 18.43 -7.80
C CYS A 93 14.65 19.05 -9.14
N SER A 94 15.11 20.27 -9.38
CA SER A 94 15.37 20.81 -10.72
C SER A 94 16.73 20.35 -11.31
N ASP A 95 17.39 19.35 -10.72
CA ASP A 95 18.57 18.70 -11.26
C ASP A 95 18.57 17.21 -10.89
N PHE A 96 18.34 16.33 -11.86
CA PHE A 96 18.57 14.89 -11.66
C PHE A 96 19.13 14.21 -12.90
N SER A 97 20.44 14.34 -13.06
CA SER A 97 21.27 13.38 -13.78
C SER A 97 21.64 12.21 -12.86
N ALA A 98 20.69 11.35 -12.46
CA ALA A 98 21.04 10.07 -11.79
C ALA A 98 19.85 9.11 -11.62
N ALA A 99 19.16 8.69 -12.69
CA ALA A 99 18.21 7.56 -12.58
C ALA A 99 18.80 6.41 -11.74
N PRO A 100 18.10 5.89 -10.70
CA PRO A 100 18.65 4.81 -9.89
C PRO A 100 18.83 3.58 -10.77
N SER A 101 20.07 3.11 -10.91
CA SER A 101 20.36 1.83 -11.54
C SER A 101 19.82 0.73 -10.65
N TYR A 102 18.75 0.08 -11.09
CA TYR A 102 18.31 -1.19 -10.52
C TYR A 102 19.45 -2.21 -10.65
N TYR A 103 19.92 -2.72 -9.51
CA TYR A 103 20.55 -4.03 -9.32
C TYR A 103 20.08 -4.58 -7.97
#